data_AF-A0A0M1P4I9-F1
#
_entry.id   AF-A0A0M1P4I9-F1
#
_cell.length_a   1.000
_cell.length_b   1.000
_cell.length_c   1.000
_cell.angle_alpha   90.00
_cell.angle_beta   90.00
_cell.angle_gamma   90.00
#
_symmetry.space_group_name_H-M   'P 1'
#
loop_
_entity.id
_entity.type
_entity.pdbx_description
1 polymer ?
#
loop_
_entity_poly.entity_id
_entity_poly.type
_entity_poly.pdbx_seq_one_letter_code
_entity_poly.pdbx_strand_id
1 'polypeptide(L)' 'MSDNNIKIGVSNKEGQLGFLFSRGGLREGAGRKSIGITKKVSLTLTDDMWERLEKECINNNQSRSQVIRNMIESFYSN' A
#
# COMPACT_ATOMS: atom_id res chain seq x y z
N MET A 1 -19.41 13.40 -15.21
CA MET A 1 -18.08 14.05 -15.10
C MET A 1 -17.83 14.26 -13.62
N SER A 2 -16.96 13.48 -12.99
CA SER A 2 -16.63 13.66 -11.57
C SER A 2 -15.60 14.77 -11.44
N ASP A 3 -15.97 15.86 -10.77
CA ASP A 3 -15.08 16.98 -10.48
C ASP A 3 -13.95 16.52 -9.55
N ASN A 4 -12.82 16.11 -10.14
CA ASN A 4 -11.62 15.76 -9.38
C ASN A 4 -10.98 17.04 -8.85
N ASN A 5 -11.48 17.51 -7.70
CA ASN A 5 -10.90 18.65 -6.98
C ASN A 5 -9.51 18.29 -6.44
N ILE A 6 -8.48 18.65 -7.19
CA ILE A 6 -7.07 18.50 -6.78
C ILE A 6 -6.71 19.65 -5.83
N LYS A 7 -6.39 19.32 -4.58
CA LYS A 7 -5.88 20.29 -3.60
C LYS A 7 -4.37 20.44 -3.77
N ILE A 8 -3.91 21.65 -4.06
CA ILE A 8 -2.50 22.01 -4.20
C ILE A 8 -2.09 22.85 -2.99
N GLY A 9 -0.91 22.60 -2.42
CA GLY A 9 -0.40 23.39 -1.30
C GLY A 9 1.10 23.29 -1.15
N VAL A 10 1.64 24.07 -0.23
CA VAL A 10 3.08 24.32 -0.13
C VAL A 10 3.75 23.26 0.75
N SER A 11 4.76 22.58 0.23
CA SER A 11 5.54 21.58 0.96
C SER A 11 6.61 22.25 1.83
N ASN A 12 6.68 21.85 3.10
CA ASN A 12 7.38 22.51 4.21
C ASN A 12 8.92 22.56 4.14
N LYS A 13 9.57 22.38 2.98
CA LYS A 13 11.05 22.48 2.92
C LYS A 13 11.61 23.53 1.98
N GLU A 14 10.97 23.91 0.89
CA GLU A 14 11.57 24.88 -0.06
C GLU A 14 10.54 25.66 -0.89
N GLY A 15 9.29 25.79 -0.41
CA GLY A 15 8.24 26.49 -1.16
C GLY A 15 7.75 25.75 -2.42
N GLN A 16 8.16 24.49 -2.60
CA GLN A 16 7.70 23.65 -3.71
C GLN A 16 6.22 23.29 -3.56
N LEU A 17 5.47 23.34 -4.66
CA LEU A 17 4.06 22.94 -4.71
C LEU A 17 3.96 21.41 -4.65
N GLY A 18 3.24 20.89 -3.65
CA GLY A 18 2.95 19.48 -3.48
C GLY A 18 1.47 19.17 -3.69
N PHE A 19 1.19 17.97 -4.22
CA PHE A 19 -0.18 17.44 -4.28
C PHE A 19 -0.63 17.03 -2.88
N LEU A 20 -1.77 17.55 -2.41
CA LEU A 20 -2.40 17.07 -1.18
C LEU A 20 -3.28 15.86 -1.50
N PHE A 21 -2.95 14.72 -0.90
CA PHE A 21 -3.87 13.58 -0.86
C PHE A 21 -5.03 13.90 0.09
N SER A 22 -6.22 13.39 -0.23
CA SER A 22 -7.47 13.69 0.49
C SER A 22 -7.51 13.20 1.95
N ARG A 23 -6.50 12.44 2.39
CA ARG A 23 -6.37 11.94 3.77
C ARG A 23 -4.95 12.14 4.30
N GLY A 24 -4.83 12.89 5.40
CA GLY A 24 -3.57 13.28 6.04
C GLY A 24 -3.19 14.73 5.71
N GLY A 25 -3.13 15.60 6.73
CA GLY A 25 -2.70 17.00 6.54
C GLY A 25 -1.20 17.11 6.23
N LEU A 26 -0.70 18.28 5.84
CA LEU A 26 0.72 18.52 5.51
C LEU A 26 1.70 18.48 6.71
N ARG A 27 1.25 18.01 7.88
CA ARG A 27 2.09 17.95 9.08
C ARG A 27 2.97 16.70 9.07
N GLU A 28 4.17 16.81 9.60
CA GLU A 28 5.03 15.67 9.84
C GLU A 28 4.32 14.64 10.74
N GLY A 29 4.30 13.37 10.33
CA GLY A 29 3.53 12.32 10.99
C GLY A 29 2.04 12.27 10.62
N ALA A 30 1.58 13.06 9.66
CA ALA A 30 0.27 12.83 9.04
C ALA A 30 0.32 11.63 8.10
N GLY A 31 -0.51 10.64 8.41
CA GLY A 31 -0.60 9.38 7.67
C GLY A 31 -1.01 8.27 8.62
N ARG A 32 -1.36 7.10 8.08
CA ARG A 32 -1.50 5.89 8.89
C ARG A 32 -0.12 5.54 9.45
N LYS A 33 -0.01 5.29 10.76
CA LYS A 33 1.24 4.80 11.36
C LYS A 33 1.77 3.63 10.53
N SER A 34 3.05 3.65 10.19
CA SER A 34 3.67 2.52 9.50
C SER A 34 3.57 1.28 10.39
N ILE A 35 3.02 0.20 9.85
CA ILE A 35 2.91 -1.09 10.55
C ILE A 35 4.29 -1.76 10.63
N GLY A 36 5.23 -1.37 9.76
CA GLY A 36 6.60 -1.87 9.72
C GLY A 36 7.38 -1.27 8.56
N ILE A 37 8.47 -1.95 8.16
CA ILE A 37 9.32 -1.56 7.03
C ILE A 37 8.90 -2.35 5.79
N THR A 38 8.65 -1.65 4.68
CA THR A 38 8.38 -2.29 3.39
C THR A 38 9.69 -2.57 2.65
N LYS A 39 9.91 -3.84 2.27
CA LYS A 39 10.99 -4.23 1.34
C LYS A 39 10.37 -4.82 0.07
N LYS A 40 10.90 -4.46 -1.10
CA LYS A 40 10.50 -5.06 -2.39
C LYS A 40 11.21 -6.39 -2.54
N VAL A 41 10.46 -7.43 -2.88
CA VAL A 41 10.98 -8.78 -3.14
C VAL A 41 10.52 -9.23 -4.51
N SER A 42 11.38 -9.95 -5.22
CA SER A 42 11.00 -10.70 -6.42
C SER A 42 10.68 -12.12 -5.98
N LEU A 43 9.57 -12.66 -6.47
CA LEU A 43 9.12 -14.01 -6.16
C LEU A 43 8.87 -14.74 -7.47
N THR A 44 9.42 -15.94 -7.61
CA THR A 44 9.17 -16.81 -8.76
C THR A 44 8.37 -18.01 -8.26
N LEU A 45 7.19 -18.21 -8.85
CA LEU A 45 6.31 -19.35 -8.60
C LEU A 45 5.90 -19.96 -9.94
N THR A 46 5.43 -21.20 -9.91
CA THR A 46 4.77 -21.84 -11.05
C THR A 46 3.47 -21.12 -11.39
N ASP A 47 3.01 -21.21 -12.64
CA ASP A 47 1.76 -20.59 -13.10
C ASP A 47 0.54 -21.01 -12.26
N ASP A 48 0.40 -22.30 -11.91
CA ASP A 48 -0.70 -22.79 -11.06
C ASP A 48 -0.70 -22.12 -9.67
N MET A 49 0.47 -21.88 -9.08
CA MET A 49 0.55 -21.17 -7.80
C MET A 49 0.22 -19.69 -7.93
N TRP A 50 0.61 -19.05 -9.02
CA TRP A 50 0.18 -17.67 -9.29
C TRP A 50 -1.32 -17.58 -9.42
N GLU A 51 -1.94 -18.49 -10.17
CA GLU A 51 -3.39 -18.51 -10.36
C GLU A 51 -4.14 -18.70 -9.03
N ARG A 52 -3.66 -19.60 -8.16
CA ARG A 52 -4.24 -19.79 -6.82
C ARG A 52 -4.13 -18.54 -5.96
N LEU A 53 -2.96 -17.90 -5.93
CA LEU A 53 -2.73 -16.68 -5.17
C LEU A 53 -3.63 -15.52 -5.67
N GLU A 54 -3.80 -15.40 -6.99
CA GLU A 54 -4.68 -14.39 -7.57
C GLU A 54 -6.16 -14.64 -7.27
N LYS A 55 -6.61 -15.90 -7.33
CA LYS A 55 -7.97 -16.28 -6.91
C LYS A 55 -8.23 -15.91 -5.45
N GLU A 56 -7.30 -16.17 -4.55
CA GLU A 56 -7.43 -15.76 -3.14
C GLU A 56 -7.49 -14.24 -2.97
N CYS A 57 -6.68 -13.49 -3.72
CA CYS A 57 -6.72 -12.03 -3.70
C CYS A 57 -8.09 -11.49 -4.13
N ILE A 58 -8.66 -12.04 -5.21
CA ILE A 58 -9.97 -11.64 -5.74
C ILE A 58 -11.08 -12.00 -4.75
N ASN A 59 -11.11 -13.25 -4.28
CA ASN A 59 -12.16 -13.75 -3.40
C ASN A 59 -12.23 -12.98 -2.08
N ASN A 60 -11.08 -12.57 -1.55
CA ASN A 60 -10.99 -11.86 -0.27
C ASN A 60 -10.87 -10.33 -0.41
N ASN A 61 -10.87 -9.80 -1.65
CA ASN A 61 -10.62 -8.39 -1.95
C ASN A 61 -9.33 -7.86 -1.28
N GLN A 62 -8.26 -8.64 -1.35
CA GLN A 62 -6.97 -8.36 -0.72
C GLN A 62 -5.88 -8.10 -1.77
N SER A 63 -4.91 -7.27 -1.41
CA SER A 63 -3.71 -7.09 -2.24
C SER A 63 -2.77 -8.29 -2.11
N ARG A 64 -2.00 -8.59 -3.16
CA ARG A 64 -0.96 -9.64 -3.14
C ARG A 64 0.00 -9.49 -1.95
N SER A 65 0.41 -8.26 -1.64
CA SER A 65 1.32 -7.98 -0.51
C SER A 65 0.67 -8.24 0.84
N GLN A 66 -0.65 -8.14 0.96
CA GLN A 66 -1.38 -8.49 2.16
C GLN A 66 -1.51 -9.99 2.33
N VAL A 67 -1.85 -10.73 1.27
CA VAL A 67 -1.90 -12.20 1.29
C VAL A 67 -0.54 -12.77 1.68
N ILE A 68 0.54 -12.34 1.02
CA ILE A 68 1.91 -12.79 1.33
C ILE A 68 2.31 -12.43 2.77
N ARG A 69 1.97 -11.22 3.24
CA ARG A 69 2.24 -10.83 4.63
C ARG A 69 1.56 -11.76 5.62
N ASN A 70 0.26 -12.03 5.43
CA ASN A 70 -0.50 -12.91 6.32
C ASN A 70 0.09 -14.33 6.35
N MET A 71 0.53 -14.86 5.20
CA MET A 71 1.20 -16.16 5.12
C MET A 71 2.50 -16.17 5.94
N ILE A 72 3.35 -15.14 5.78
CA ILE A 72 4.61 -15.00 6.52
C ILE A 72 4.34 -14.87 8.03
N GLU A 73 3.42 -13.99 8.42
CA GLU A 73 3.05 -13.80 9.83
C GLU A 73 2.49 -15.08 10.44
N SER A 74 1.62 -15.81 9.73
CA SER A 74 1.08 -17.09 10.18
C SER A 74 2.17 -18.16 10.33
N PHE A 75 3.19 -18.17 9.47
CA PHE A 75 4.28 -19.14 9.56
C PHE A 75 5.17 -18.90 10.80
N TYR A 76 5.47 -17.64 11.12
CA TYR A 76 6.33 -17.27 12.25
C TYR A 76 5.59 -17.10 13.59
N SER A 77 4.25 -17.11 13.59
CA SER A 77 3.45 -17.01 14.82
C SER A 77 3.21 -18.37 15.50
N ASN A 78 3.71 -19.47 14.92
CA ASN A 78 3.70 -20.81 15.50
C ASN A 78 4.95 -21.10 16.33
#